data_AF-A0A955VXH0-F1
#
_entry.id   AF-A0A955VXH0-F1
#
_cell.length_a   1.000
_cell.length_b   1.000
_cell.length_c   1.000
_cell.angle_alpha   90.00
_cell.angle_beta   90.00
_cell.angle_gamma   90.00
#
_symmetry.space_group_name_H-M   'P 1'
#
loop_
_entity.id
_entity.type
_entity.pdbx_description
1 polymer ?
#
loop_
_entity_poly.entity_id
_entity_poly.type
_entity_poly.pdbx_seq_one_letter_code
_entity_poly.pdbx_strand_id
1 'polypeptide(L)'
;MSTDSTDAIHARLLALAAARFEQDTSALGPDDDFFDALGIDSYRAMELLTDVEEAFGVEIPDYELQGVTTFGALATVIKRRL
;
A
#
# COMPACT_ATOMS: atom_id res chain seq x y z
N MET A 1 -11.53 12.83 17.51
CA MET A 1 -11.20 11.39 17.34
C MET A 1 -11.49 11.03 15.89
N SER A 2 -10.60 11.39 14.95
CA SER A 2 -10.90 11.32 13.51
C SER A 2 -9.80 10.63 12.68
N THR A 3 -8.90 9.88 13.33
CA THR A 3 -7.78 9.18 12.69
C THR A 3 -8.04 7.70 12.38
N ASP A 4 -9.14 7.14 12.88
CA ASP A 4 -9.46 5.69 12.81
C ASP A 4 -9.35 5.09 11.40
N SER A 5 -9.76 5.83 10.37
CA SER A 5 -9.78 5.30 8.99
C SER A 5 -8.40 5.18 8.35
N THR A 6 -7.42 6.00 8.71
CA THR A 6 -6.08 5.96 8.07
C THR A 6 -5.24 4.82 8.61
N ASP A 7 -5.22 4.66 9.93
CA ASP A 7 -4.55 3.53 10.58
C ASP A 7 -5.15 2.20 10.11
N ALA A 8 -6.47 2.13 9.91
CA ALA A 8 -7.12 0.94 9.36
C ALA A 8 -6.67 0.63 7.91
N ILE A 9 -6.56 1.65 7.04
CA ILE A 9 -6.05 1.48 5.67
C ILE A 9 -4.58 1.04 5.70
N HIS A 10 -3.75 1.66 6.54
CA HIS A 10 -2.34 1.28 6.69
C HIS A 10 -2.21 -0.19 7.12
N ALA A 11 -2.89 -0.59 8.19
CA ALA A 11 -2.83 -1.96 8.69
C ALA A 11 -3.29 -2.98 7.64
N ARG A 12 -4.36 -2.66 6.91
CA ARG A 12 -4.90 -3.50 5.83
C ARG A 12 -3.93 -3.59 4.64
N LEU A 13 -3.35 -2.47 4.22
CA LEU A 13 -2.37 -2.38 3.14
C LEU A 13 -1.10 -3.20 3.46
N LEU A 14 -0.55 -3.01 4.66
CA LEU A 14 0.63 -3.73 5.13
C LEU A 14 0.34 -5.23 5.21
N ALA A 15 -0.84 -5.63 5.69
CA ALA A 15 -1.26 -7.03 5.73
C ALA A 15 -1.39 -7.66 4.34
N LEU A 16 -1.92 -6.92 3.35
CA LEU A 16 -2.00 -7.39 1.97
C LEU A 16 -0.60 -7.59 1.37
N ALA A 17 0.28 -6.61 1.52
CA ALA A 17 1.65 -6.70 1.04
C ALA A 17 2.42 -7.86 1.71
N ALA A 18 2.34 -7.97 3.03
CA ALA A 18 2.93 -9.05 3.81
C ALA A 18 2.45 -10.44 3.35
N ALA A 19 1.13 -10.60 3.18
CA ALA A 19 0.55 -11.86 2.72
C ALA A 19 0.97 -12.21 1.28
N ARG A 20 1.04 -11.21 0.39
CA ARG A 20 1.38 -11.37 -1.03
C ARG A 20 2.84 -11.76 -1.26
N PHE A 21 3.75 -11.21 -0.48
CA PHE A 21 5.20 -11.37 -0.64
C PHE A 21 5.85 -12.20 0.47
N GLU A 22 5.04 -12.87 1.30
CA GLU A 22 5.51 -13.73 2.39
C GLU A 22 6.45 -12.99 3.37
N GLN A 23 6.12 -11.72 3.64
CA GLN A 23 6.85 -10.80 4.51
C GLN A 23 6.16 -10.65 5.87
N ASP A 24 6.89 -10.22 6.89
CA ASP A 24 6.32 -9.96 8.22
C ASP A 24 5.79 -8.53 8.31
N THR A 25 4.51 -8.35 8.65
CA THR A 25 3.91 -7.02 8.82
C THR A 25 4.62 -6.17 9.86
N SER A 26 5.29 -6.79 10.83
CA SER A 26 6.02 -6.10 11.89
C SER A 26 7.34 -5.49 11.40
N ALA A 27 7.85 -5.97 10.26
CA ALA A 27 9.05 -5.46 9.62
C ALA A 27 8.75 -4.34 8.60
N LEU A 28 7.47 -4.06 8.34
CA LEU A 28 7.04 -3.05 7.37
C LEU A 28 6.49 -1.82 8.10
N GLY A 29 7.07 -0.66 7.82
CA GLY A 29 6.64 0.64 8.31
C GLY A 29 5.81 1.42 7.28
N PRO A 30 4.98 2.37 7.73
CA PRO A 30 4.22 3.24 6.82
C PRO A 30 5.13 4.18 6.01
N ASP A 31 6.28 4.57 6.55
CA ASP A 31 7.23 5.44 5.86
C ASP A 31 8.29 4.66 5.06
N ASP A 32 8.25 3.32 5.13
CA ASP A 32 9.17 2.48 4.39
C ASP A 32 8.81 2.45 2.90
N ASP A 33 9.87 2.42 2.09
CA ASP A 33 9.75 2.21 0.66
C ASP A 33 9.34 0.76 0.41
N PHE A 34 8.22 0.51 -0.26
CA PHE A 34 7.73 -0.85 -0.46
C PHE A 34 8.59 -1.66 -1.43
N PHE A 35 9.37 -1.03 -2.33
CA PHE A 35 10.33 -1.76 -3.16
C PHE A 35 11.46 -2.31 -2.31
N ASP A 36 12.04 -1.48 -1.44
CA ASP A 36 13.14 -1.89 -0.57
C ASP A 36 12.66 -2.81 0.56
N ALA A 37 11.52 -2.48 1.18
CA ALA A 37 10.97 -3.23 2.32
C ALA A 37 10.49 -4.62 1.92
N LEU A 38 9.84 -4.75 0.76
CA LEU A 38 9.39 -6.06 0.26
C LEU A 38 10.46 -6.76 -0.58
N GLY A 39 11.52 -6.05 -1.00
CA GLY A 39 12.54 -6.55 -1.91
C GLY A 39 11.97 -6.88 -3.30
N ILE A 40 11.03 -6.06 -3.78
CA ILE A 40 10.29 -6.29 -5.03
C ILE A 40 10.69 -5.33 -6.15
N ASP A 41 10.38 -5.69 -7.38
CA ASP A 41 10.58 -4.86 -8.56
C ASP A 41 9.30 -4.10 -8.97
N SER A 42 9.41 -3.28 -10.03
CA SER A 42 8.28 -2.52 -10.60
C SER A 42 7.11 -3.39 -11.04
N TYR A 43 7.36 -4.60 -11.52
CA TYR A 43 6.30 -5.49 -11.98
C TYR A 43 5.50 -6.04 -10.80
N ARG A 44 6.21 -6.51 -9.77
CA ARG A 44 5.63 -6.98 -8.51
C ARG A 44 4.86 -5.87 -7.78
N ALA A 45 5.33 -4.63 -7.83
CA ALA A 45 4.61 -3.49 -7.27
C ALA A 45 3.28 -3.22 -7.98
N MET A 46 3.24 -3.39 -9.30
CA MET A 46 1.97 -3.29 -10.05
C MET A 46 1.01 -4.42 -9.67
N GLU A 47 1.51 -5.63 -9.42
CA GLU A 47 0.67 -6.72 -8.89
C GLU A 47 0.07 -6.38 -7.51
N LEU A 48 0.90 -5.84 -6.59
CA LEU A 48 0.42 -5.38 -5.28
C LEU A 48 -0.65 -4.31 -5.41
N LEU A 49 -0.43 -3.34 -6.29
CA LEU A 49 -1.36 -2.26 -6.54
C LEU A 49 -2.72 -2.80 -7.00
N THR A 50 -2.73 -3.73 -7.95
CA THR A 50 -3.98 -4.37 -8.40
C THR A 50 -4.71 -5.06 -7.25
N ASP A 51 -3.99 -5.84 -6.43
CA ASP A 51 -4.59 -6.51 -5.26
C ASP A 51 -5.18 -5.50 -4.27
N VAL A 52 -4.54 -4.35 -4.11
CA VAL A 52 -4.99 -3.24 -3.27
C VAL A 52 -6.25 -2.60 -3.85
N GLU A 53 -6.25 -2.25 -5.14
CA GLU A 53 -7.41 -1.70 -5.84
C GLU A 53 -8.64 -2.60 -5.71
N GLU A 54 -8.47 -3.91 -5.91
CA GLU A 54 -9.54 -4.89 -5.76
C GLU A 54 -9.98 -5.05 -4.30
N ALA A 55 -9.05 -5.09 -3.34
CA ALA A 55 -9.36 -5.28 -1.93
C ALA A 55 -10.08 -4.08 -1.30
N PHE A 56 -9.78 -2.86 -1.76
CA PHE A 56 -10.41 -1.63 -1.30
C PHE A 56 -11.57 -1.16 -2.19
N GLY A 57 -11.71 -1.73 -3.40
CA GLY A 57 -12.72 -1.33 -4.37
C GLY A 57 -12.50 0.07 -4.92
N VAL A 58 -11.24 0.46 -5.13
CA VAL A 58 -10.84 1.78 -5.63
C VAL A 58 -10.06 1.65 -6.94
N GLU A 59 -10.11 2.67 -7.79
CA GLU A 59 -9.24 2.78 -8.96
C GLU A 59 -8.26 3.93 -8.75
N ILE A 60 -6.96 3.64 -8.83
CA ILE A 60 -5.88 4.59 -8.64
C ILE A 60 -5.22 4.87 -10.00
N PRO A 61 -5.30 6.10 -10.51
CA PRO A 61 -4.67 6.42 -11.77
C PRO A 61 -3.15 6.56 -11.63
N ASP A 62 -2.43 6.20 -12.70
CA ASP A 62 -0.95 6.21 -12.74
C ASP A 62 -0.31 7.53 -12.31
N TYR A 63 -0.95 8.67 -12.60
CA TYR A 63 -0.42 9.99 -12.23
C TYR A 63 -0.44 10.24 -10.72
N GLU A 64 -1.33 9.59 -9.96
CA GLU A 64 -1.32 9.66 -8.49
C GLU A 64 -0.26 8.71 -7.90
N LEU A 65 0.14 7.69 -8.65
CA LEU A 65 1.19 6.75 -8.27
C LEU A 65 2.59 7.24 -8.66
N GLN A 66 2.70 8.23 -9.55
CA GLN A 66 3.98 8.84 -9.89
C GLN A 66 4.64 9.42 -8.64
N GLY A 67 5.74 8.78 -8.21
CA GLY A 67 6.49 9.17 -7.02
C GLY A 67 5.95 8.58 -5.71
N VAL A 68 4.93 7.72 -5.77
CA VAL A 68 4.47 6.92 -4.63
C VAL A 68 5.34 5.68 -4.53
N THR A 69 6.23 5.68 -3.53
CA THR A 69 7.10 4.53 -3.26
C THR A 69 6.98 4.01 -1.84
N THR A 70 6.21 4.70 -0.97
CA THR A 70 6.00 4.28 0.43
C THR A 70 4.57 3.82 0.69
N PHE A 71 4.39 2.95 1.68
CA PHE A 71 3.07 2.44 2.07
C PHE A 71 2.12 3.56 2.54
N GLY A 72 2.63 4.54 3.28
CA GLY A 72 1.86 5.66 3.81
C GLY A 72 1.41 6.63 2.73
N ALA A 73 2.25 6.85 1.71
CA ALA A 73 1.85 7.62 0.53
C ALA A 73 0.74 6.89 -0.23
N LEU A 74 0.89 5.59 -0.47
CA LEU A 74 -0.13 4.77 -1.15
C LEU A 74 -1.45 4.75 -0.37
N ALA A 75 -1.40 4.53 0.94
CA ALA A 75 -2.59 4.56 1.78
C ALA A 75 -3.28 5.94 1.81
N THR A 76 -2.52 7.02 1.72
CA THR A 76 -3.08 8.36 1.59
C THR A 76 -3.84 8.53 0.27
N VAL A 77 -3.34 7.96 -0.83
CA VAL A 77 -4.03 7.95 -2.12
C VAL A 77 -5.32 7.14 -2.03
N ILE A 78 -5.26 5.92 -1.48
CA ILE A 78 -6.45 5.07 -1.26
C ILE A 78 -7.50 5.82 -0.45
N LYS A 79 -7.10 6.45 0.67
CA LYS A 79 -8.00 7.22 1.53
C LYS A 79 -8.75 8.33 0.81
N ARG A 80 -8.14 8.96 -0.21
CA ARG A 80 -8.80 10.03 -0.98
C ARG A 80 -9.90 9.49 -1.91
N ARG A 81 -9.88 8.19 -2.19
CA ARG A 81 -10.79 7.50 -3.11
C ARG A 81 -11.90 6.71 -2.39
N LEU A 82 -11.75 6.47 -1.08
CA LEU A 82 -12.76 5.89 -0.19
C LEU A 82 -13.74 6.95 0.35
#